data_AF-A0A9E3JAJ0-F1
#
_entry.id   AF-A0A9E3JAJ0-F1
#
_cell.length_a   1.000
_cell.length_b   1.000
_cell.length_c   1.000
_cell.angle_alpha   90.00
_cell.angle_beta   90.00
_cell.angle_gamma   90.00
#
_symmetry.space_group_name_H-M   'P 1'
#
loop_
_entity.id
_entity.type
_entity.pdbx_description
1 polymer ?
#
loop_
_entity_poly.entity_id
_entity_poly.type
_entity_poly.pdbx_seq_one_letter_code
_entity_poly.pdbx_strand_id
1 'polypeptide(L)'
;MSRVRLYSIGPAGARYADTVLDLRGVGAEVPDPAPTQAEFFEEEPVDPPRRPAPAGVLFLENGGGKSVLLKLIFSVMLPGHRNTLGGASSGVLRKFLLADDCGHVALEWQHTLTGECVVVGKVSEWRGRQVSNDPRKFAEAWYSFRPGPGLSLDNLPVAESTAVRPPAEGQSAAQGRRRTMKGFRDALTEAGKAYPHLEVHWEEIHDRWIEHLGDLGLDPELFRYQREMNADEGEAAGLFAVKKDSDFTDLLLRAVTDTRDTDGLADLVSGFGNKLGRRAELIAERDFTAGSVDLLGRIVEAAEARSRARDIHTGAERRTRTLARRLSARGVQERVRAADLAQRVTTAAYAVTHAEAGRERSALIAAELAYRHASLALAAAEKSAAAQKRELVEARTLHSAWQAAEAVLRHRAAADRIARVASAIQEAERDAAPALAARAKAAVDLVRALHAAAGSAEALANEEEERSAALQEVGESAYRDSTSAATEAQRARS
;
A
#
# COMPACT_ATOMS: atom_id res chain seq x y z
N MET A 1 6.01 -52.03 -60.78
CA MET A 1 6.52 -53.16 -59.98
C MET A 1 7.78 -53.70 -60.65
N SER A 2 8.91 -53.72 -59.95
CA SER A 2 10.22 -54.18 -60.46
C SER A 2 10.54 -55.60 -60.04
N ARG A 3 10.22 -55.98 -58.80
CA ARG A 3 10.48 -57.32 -58.25
C ARG A 3 9.38 -57.78 -57.31
N VAL A 4 9.22 -59.10 -57.19
CA VAL A 4 8.32 -59.74 -56.22
C VAL A 4 9.07 -60.83 -55.49
N ARG A 5 9.07 -60.80 -54.16
CA ARG A 5 9.60 -61.87 -53.33
C ARG A 5 8.50 -62.51 -52.49
N LEU A 6 8.43 -63.83 -52.54
CA LEU A 6 7.47 -64.66 -51.81
C LEU A 6 8.24 -65.61 -50.89
N TYR A 7 8.01 -65.50 -49.59
CA TYR A 7 8.69 -66.32 -48.59
C TYR A 7 7.69 -67.09 -47.75
N SER A 8 7.89 -68.40 -47.63
CA SER A 8 7.10 -69.30 -46.80
C SER A 8 5.58 -69.09 -46.92
N ILE A 9 5.07 -68.98 -48.15
CA ILE A 9 3.66 -68.71 -48.44
C ILE A 9 3.18 -69.47 -49.69
N GLY A 10 1.92 -69.87 -49.72
CA GLY A 10 1.30 -70.60 -50.84
C GLY A 10 0.55 -71.87 -50.41
N PRO A 11 -0.26 -72.45 -51.30
CA PRO A 11 -0.98 -73.70 -51.04
C PRO A 11 0.00 -74.85 -50.76
N ALA A 12 -0.40 -75.81 -49.93
CA ALA A 12 0.48 -76.88 -49.43
C ALA A 12 1.22 -77.67 -50.55
N GLY A 13 0.59 -77.87 -51.71
CA GLY A 13 1.19 -78.60 -52.83
C GLY A 13 2.08 -77.78 -53.79
N ALA A 14 2.11 -76.46 -53.67
CA ALA A 14 2.87 -75.56 -54.55
C ALA A 14 3.28 -74.28 -53.78
N ARG A 15 4.11 -74.47 -52.74
CA ARG A 15 4.54 -73.38 -51.84
C ARG A 15 5.73 -72.61 -52.41
N TYR A 16 5.68 -71.30 -52.25
CA TYR A 16 6.84 -70.43 -52.46
C TYR A 16 7.68 -70.44 -51.19
N ALA A 17 8.77 -71.22 -51.19
CA ALA A 17 9.68 -71.34 -50.05
C ALA A 17 10.46 -70.04 -49.85
N ASP A 18 11.17 -69.60 -50.90
CA ASP A 18 11.80 -68.29 -51.04
C ASP A 18 11.99 -68.05 -52.54
N THR A 19 11.04 -67.36 -53.16
CA THR A 19 10.99 -67.17 -54.61
C THR A 19 11.04 -65.70 -54.93
N VAL A 20 12.00 -65.28 -55.75
CA VAL A 20 12.14 -63.92 -56.27
C VAL A 20 11.83 -63.93 -57.76
N LEU A 21 10.86 -63.11 -58.17
CA LEU A 21 10.57 -62.78 -59.56
C LEU A 21 11.21 -61.43 -59.85
N ASP A 22 12.20 -61.40 -60.72
CA ASP A 22 12.87 -60.17 -61.15
C ASP A 22 12.34 -59.72 -62.52
N LEU A 23 11.77 -58.52 -62.57
CA LEU A 23 11.18 -57.90 -63.76
C LEU A 23 11.95 -56.63 -64.19
N ARG A 24 13.15 -56.41 -63.63
CA ARG A 24 14.02 -55.26 -63.94
C ARG A 24 14.75 -55.45 -65.27
N GLY A 25 15.38 -54.38 -65.76
CA GLY A 25 16.36 -54.45 -66.86
C GLY A 25 15.78 -54.53 -68.28
N VAL A 26 14.46 -54.63 -68.45
CA VAL A 26 13.82 -54.85 -69.77
C VAL A 26 13.35 -53.56 -70.44
N GLY A 27 12.92 -52.56 -69.68
CA GLY A 27 12.35 -51.32 -70.22
C GLY A 27 13.37 -50.30 -70.73
N ALA A 28 12.86 -49.14 -71.16
CA ALA A 28 13.69 -47.99 -71.49
C ALA A 28 14.44 -47.47 -70.26
N GLU A 29 15.54 -46.75 -70.48
CA GLU A 29 16.32 -46.10 -69.41
C GLU A 29 15.47 -45.09 -68.63
N VAL A 30 15.74 -44.99 -67.34
CA VAL A 30 15.13 -43.98 -66.46
C VAL A 30 15.62 -42.59 -66.89
N PRO A 31 14.73 -41.63 -67.22
CA PRO A 31 15.13 -40.34 -67.78
C PRO A 31 15.92 -39.42 -66.84
N ASP A 32 15.64 -39.47 -65.53
CA ASP A 32 16.25 -38.61 -64.52
C ASP A 32 16.64 -39.42 -63.29
N PRO A 33 17.65 -40.31 -63.39
CA PRO A 33 17.98 -41.23 -62.32
C PRO A 33 18.45 -40.48 -61.07
N ALA A 34 17.84 -40.80 -59.92
CA ALA A 34 18.27 -40.29 -58.63
C ALA A 34 19.75 -40.66 -58.37
N PRO A 35 20.53 -39.78 -57.72
CA PRO A 35 21.95 -40.03 -57.50
C PRO A 35 22.14 -41.28 -56.64
N THR A 36 22.73 -42.32 -57.21
CA THR A 36 23.06 -43.56 -56.50
C THR A 36 24.50 -43.46 -55.98
N GLN A 37 24.72 -43.69 -54.68
CA GLN A 37 26.08 -43.83 -54.16
C GLN A 37 26.65 -45.16 -54.67
N ALA A 38 27.67 -45.12 -55.53
CA ALA A 38 28.40 -46.31 -55.92
C ALA A 38 29.09 -46.92 -54.69
N GLU A 39 28.93 -48.23 -54.48
CA GLU A 39 29.72 -48.93 -53.47
C GLU A 39 31.20 -48.86 -53.87
N PHE A 40 32.06 -48.45 -52.93
CA PHE A 40 33.47 -48.07 -53.16
C PHE A 40 34.37 -49.22 -53.69
N PHE A 41 33.82 -50.41 -53.93
CA PHE A 41 34.54 -51.65 -54.24
C PHE A 41 33.98 -52.47 -55.43
N GLU A 42 33.02 -51.97 -56.22
CA GLU A 42 32.58 -52.65 -57.44
C GLU A 42 33.36 -52.17 -58.68
N GLU A 43 33.92 -53.12 -59.44
CA GLU A 43 34.80 -52.89 -60.61
C GLU A 43 34.07 -52.93 -61.98
N GLU A 44 32.74 -52.82 -62.05
CA GLU A 44 32.00 -52.77 -63.33
C GLU A 44 31.16 -51.49 -63.53
N PRO A 45 31.04 -50.98 -64.77
CA PRO A 45 30.14 -49.86 -65.08
C PRO A 45 28.68 -50.33 -64.95
N VAL A 46 27.98 -49.81 -63.94
CA VAL A 46 26.53 -50.04 -63.78
C VAL A 46 25.81 -49.29 -64.90
N ASP A 47 25.18 -50.03 -65.83
CA ASP A 47 24.29 -49.46 -66.84
C ASP A 47 23.23 -48.56 -66.17
N PRO A 48 22.80 -47.46 -66.81
CA PRO A 48 21.77 -46.60 -66.25
C PRO A 48 20.52 -47.41 -65.89
N PRO A 49 19.91 -47.18 -64.72
CA PRO A 49 18.79 -47.99 -64.27
C PRO A 49 17.69 -47.98 -65.32
N ARG A 50 17.25 -49.17 -65.74
CA ARG A 50 16.16 -49.34 -66.70
C ARG A 50 14.83 -49.46 -65.98
N ARG A 51 13.77 -48.96 -66.60
CA ARG A 51 12.39 -49.11 -66.13
C ARG A 51 11.98 -50.60 -66.16
N PRO A 52 11.07 -51.03 -65.27
CA PRO A 52 10.41 -52.33 -65.42
C PRO A 52 9.61 -52.39 -66.73
N ALA A 53 9.37 -53.60 -67.24
CA ALA A 53 8.53 -53.78 -68.43
C ALA A 53 7.11 -53.21 -68.20
N PRO A 54 6.53 -52.44 -69.15
CA PRO A 54 5.20 -51.85 -68.99
C PRO A 54 4.08 -52.89 -68.94
N ALA A 55 4.31 -54.07 -69.55
CA ALA A 55 3.44 -55.24 -69.45
C ALA A 55 4.30 -56.51 -69.42
N GLY A 56 3.91 -57.47 -68.59
CA GLY A 56 4.53 -58.79 -68.50
C GLY A 56 3.48 -59.88 -68.55
N VAL A 57 3.71 -60.91 -69.37
CA VAL A 57 2.82 -62.08 -69.44
C VAL A 57 3.46 -63.24 -68.71
N LEU A 58 2.80 -63.71 -67.65
CA LEU A 58 3.22 -64.90 -66.91
C LEU A 58 2.57 -66.14 -67.54
N PHE A 59 3.41 -66.99 -68.13
CA PHE A 59 3.05 -68.32 -68.60
C PHE A 59 3.35 -69.34 -67.50
N LEU A 60 2.29 -70.00 -67.03
CA LEU A 60 2.37 -71.09 -66.06
C LEU A 60 1.45 -72.20 -66.56
N GLU A 61 1.85 -73.46 -66.36
CA GLU A 61 0.99 -74.60 -66.64
C GLU A 61 -0.30 -74.52 -65.80
N ASN A 62 -1.38 -75.16 -66.27
CA ASN A 62 -2.64 -75.20 -65.54
C ASN A 62 -2.42 -75.82 -64.14
N GLY A 63 -2.75 -75.07 -63.09
CA GLY A 63 -2.48 -75.46 -61.70
C GLY A 63 -1.14 -74.96 -61.14
N GLY A 64 -0.27 -74.36 -61.96
CA GLY A 64 1.03 -73.80 -61.58
C GLY A 64 1.00 -72.53 -60.72
N GLY A 65 -0.15 -72.19 -60.14
CA GLY A 65 -0.25 -71.13 -59.14
C GLY A 65 -0.39 -69.69 -59.68
N LYS A 66 -0.68 -69.46 -60.96
CA LYS A 66 -0.87 -68.11 -61.54
C LYS A 66 -1.89 -67.27 -60.75
N SER A 67 -3.07 -67.83 -60.49
CA SER A 67 -4.11 -67.14 -59.73
C SER A 67 -3.73 -66.97 -58.25
N VAL A 68 -2.92 -67.86 -57.69
CA VAL A 68 -2.40 -67.75 -56.31
C VAL A 68 -1.41 -66.59 -56.24
N LEU A 69 -0.45 -66.52 -57.17
CA LEU A 69 0.54 -65.44 -57.28
C LEU A 69 -0.14 -64.08 -57.38
N LEU A 70 -1.12 -63.93 -58.27
CA LEU A 70 -1.90 -62.70 -58.39
C LEU A 70 -2.60 -62.37 -57.06
N LYS A 71 -3.31 -63.32 -56.44
CA LYS A 71 -3.97 -63.08 -55.15
C LYS A 71 -2.99 -62.64 -54.05
N LEU A 72 -1.77 -63.17 -54.03
CA LEU A 72 -0.74 -62.77 -53.07
C LEU A 72 -0.27 -61.34 -53.33
N ILE A 73 0.02 -60.95 -54.57
CA ILE A 73 0.40 -59.58 -54.95
C ILE A 73 -0.72 -58.59 -54.58
N PHE A 74 -1.96 -58.88 -54.97
CA PHE A 74 -3.12 -58.04 -54.65
C PHE A 74 -3.35 -57.93 -53.14
N SER A 75 -2.96 -58.92 -52.34
CA SER A 75 -3.13 -58.86 -50.89
C SER A 75 -2.26 -57.80 -50.19
N VAL A 76 -1.21 -57.33 -50.85
CA VAL A 76 -0.38 -56.21 -50.37
C VAL A 76 -1.02 -54.88 -50.76
N MET A 77 -1.50 -54.75 -52.00
CA MET A 77 -2.03 -53.48 -52.55
C MET A 77 -3.47 -53.20 -52.11
N LEU A 78 -4.27 -54.24 -51.90
CA LEU A 78 -5.69 -54.15 -51.58
C LEU A 78 -5.97 -54.95 -50.30
N PRO A 79 -5.66 -54.40 -49.12
CA PRO A 79 -5.96 -55.08 -47.85
C PRO A 79 -7.48 -55.24 -47.68
N GLY A 80 -7.88 -56.28 -46.97
CA GLY A 80 -9.29 -56.52 -46.61
C GLY A 80 -10.00 -57.65 -47.35
N HIS A 81 -10.90 -58.30 -46.62
CA HIS A 81 -11.61 -59.52 -47.03
C HIS A 81 -12.48 -59.37 -48.29
N ARG A 82 -13.00 -58.16 -48.55
CA ARG A 82 -13.86 -57.86 -49.71
C ARG A 82 -13.06 -57.56 -50.98
N ASN A 83 -11.73 -57.41 -50.86
CA ASN A 83 -10.88 -56.89 -51.92
C ASN A 83 -10.03 -57.94 -52.66
N THR A 84 -10.06 -59.20 -52.20
CA THR A 84 -9.31 -60.31 -52.81
C THR A 84 -9.87 -60.71 -54.19
N LEU A 85 -9.01 -60.99 -55.18
CA LEU A 85 -9.41 -61.47 -56.51
C LEU A 85 -10.19 -62.79 -56.46
N GLY A 86 -11.33 -62.84 -57.16
CA GLY A 86 -12.16 -64.03 -57.34
C GLY A 86 -13.09 -64.33 -56.15
N GLY A 87 -14.25 -63.67 -56.14
CA GLY A 87 -15.52 -64.07 -55.50
C GLY A 87 -15.50 -64.49 -54.03
N ALA A 88 -16.15 -63.69 -53.16
CA ALA A 88 -16.82 -63.98 -51.87
C ALA A 88 -16.18 -64.93 -50.81
N SER A 89 -15.02 -65.51 -51.04
CA SER A 89 -14.40 -66.51 -50.16
C SER A 89 -13.30 -65.86 -49.32
N SER A 90 -13.72 -65.18 -48.25
CA SER A 90 -12.88 -64.35 -47.36
C SER A 90 -11.72 -65.10 -46.65
N GLY A 91 -11.60 -66.41 -46.84
CA GLY A 91 -10.61 -67.27 -46.21
C GLY A 91 -9.57 -67.91 -47.15
N VAL A 92 -9.52 -67.55 -48.44
CA VAL A 92 -8.59 -68.22 -49.38
C VAL A 92 -7.11 -67.95 -49.05
N LEU A 93 -6.75 -66.71 -48.68
CA LEU A 93 -5.35 -66.38 -48.32
C LEU A 93 -4.90 -67.09 -47.04
N ARG A 94 -5.80 -67.32 -46.08
CA ARG A 94 -5.53 -68.07 -44.85
C ARG A 94 -5.13 -69.53 -45.13
N LYS A 95 -5.66 -70.12 -46.21
CA LYS A 95 -5.31 -71.48 -46.66
C LYS A 95 -3.92 -71.56 -47.28
N PHE A 96 -3.26 -70.43 -47.52
CA PHE A 96 -1.91 -70.36 -48.09
C PHE A 96 -0.80 -70.24 -47.01
N LEU A 97 -1.15 -70.33 -45.73
CA LEU A 97 -0.19 -70.28 -44.62
C LEU A 97 -0.33 -71.50 -43.71
N LEU A 98 0.76 -72.21 -43.46
CA LEU A 98 0.79 -73.33 -42.51
C LEU A 98 0.91 -72.82 -41.07
N ALA A 99 0.62 -73.71 -40.12
CA ALA A 99 0.52 -73.37 -38.70
C ALA A 99 1.80 -72.73 -38.13
N ASP A 100 2.98 -73.29 -38.45
CA ASP A 100 4.28 -72.87 -37.91
C ASP A 100 4.99 -71.78 -38.73
N ASP A 101 4.35 -71.24 -39.76
CA ASP A 101 4.98 -70.33 -40.71
C ASP A 101 4.72 -68.84 -40.43
N CYS A 102 5.72 -68.03 -40.78
CA CYS A 102 5.58 -66.61 -41.01
C CYS A 102 5.76 -66.36 -42.52
N GLY A 103 4.65 -66.03 -43.20
CA GLY A 103 4.62 -65.85 -44.65
C GLY A 103 4.84 -64.39 -45.01
N HIS A 104 5.64 -64.14 -46.05
CA HIS A 104 5.91 -62.79 -46.55
C HIS A 104 5.62 -62.68 -48.05
N VAL A 105 4.99 -61.57 -48.42
CA VAL A 105 4.87 -61.09 -49.80
C VAL A 105 5.49 -59.71 -49.84
N ALA A 106 6.59 -59.53 -50.55
CA ALA A 106 7.26 -58.25 -50.69
C ALA A 106 7.31 -57.85 -52.17
N LEU A 107 6.93 -56.62 -52.46
CA LEU A 107 6.85 -56.03 -53.79
C LEU A 107 7.79 -54.83 -53.81
N GLU A 108 8.73 -54.84 -54.75
CA GLU A 108 9.54 -53.67 -55.03
C GLU A 108 8.91 -52.89 -56.19
N TRP A 109 8.84 -51.58 -56.02
CA TRP A 109 8.34 -50.64 -56.99
C TRP A 109 9.45 -49.65 -57.31
N GLN A 110 9.69 -49.45 -58.60
CA GLN A 110 10.61 -48.44 -59.09
C GLN A 110 9.81 -47.31 -59.71
N HIS A 111 10.08 -46.08 -59.30
CA HIS A 111 9.50 -44.89 -59.89
C HIS A 111 10.01 -44.72 -61.33
N THR A 112 9.11 -44.56 -62.29
CA THR A 112 9.45 -44.60 -63.72
C THR A 112 10.22 -43.38 -64.20
N LEU A 113 10.13 -42.25 -63.50
CA LEU A 113 10.87 -41.02 -63.87
C LEU A 113 12.23 -40.93 -63.16
N THR A 114 12.26 -41.25 -61.87
CA THR A 114 13.42 -41.01 -61.00
C THR A 114 14.24 -42.27 -60.70
N GLY A 115 13.68 -43.46 -60.94
CA GLY A 115 14.35 -44.72 -60.62
C GLY A 115 14.39 -45.05 -59.13
N GLU A 116 13.89 -44.17 -58.25
CA GLU A 116 13.80 -44.46 -56.82
C GLU A 116 12.95 -45.70 -56.56
N CYS A 117 13.42 -46.56 -55.67
CA CYS A 117 12.73 -47.78 -55.31
C CYS A 117 12.00 -47.62 -53.96
N VAL A 118 10.88 -48.31 -53.83
CA VAL A 118 10.21 -48.55 -52.55
C VAL A 118 9.81 -50.01 -52.48
N VAL A 119 10.08 -50.65 -51.35
CA VAL A 119 9.60 -51.98 -51.04
C VAL A 119 8.35 -51.83 -50.18
N VAL A 120 7.26 -52.47 -50.59
CA VAL A 120 6.05 -52.63 -49.79
C VAL A 120 5.79 -54.11 -49.61
N GLY A 121 5.35 -54.52 -48.43
CA GLY A 121 5.14 -55.92 -48.18
C GLY A 121 4.09 -56.20 -47.13
N LYS A 122 3.70 -57.46 -47.09
CA LYS A 122 2.77 -58.03 -46.14
C LYS A 122 3.42 -59.21 -45.44
N VAL A 123 3.19 -59.30 -44.15
CA VAL A 123 3.55 -60.43 -43.32
C VAL A 123 2.30 -61.05 -42.71
N SER A 124 2.26 -62.37 -42.62
CA SER A 124 1.13 -63.11 -42.06
C SER A 124 1.61 -64.27 -41.17
N GLU A 125 0.99 -64.43 -40.01
CA GLU A 125 1.31 -65.49 -39.04
C GLU A 125 0.05 -65.97 -38.30
N TRP A 126 -0.03 -67.27 -38.00
CA TRP A 126 -1.04 -67.81 -37.08
C TRP A 126 -0.62 -67.61 -35.63
N ARG A 127 -1.39 -66.86 -34.85
CA ARG A 127 -1.17 -66.70 -33.41
C ARG A 127 -1.23 -68.05 -32.70
N GLY A 128 -0.19 -68.36 -31.94
CA GLY A 128 -0.06 -69.66 -31.25
C GLY A 128 0.30 -70.83 -32.17
N ARG A 129 0.70 -70.56 -33.42
CA ARG A 129 1.17 -71.54 -34.40
C ARG A 129 0.18 -72.67 -34.68
N GLN A 130 -1.10 -72.34 -34.73
CA GLN A 130 -2.17 -73.28 -35.00
C GLN A 130 -3.15 -72.70 -36.01
N VAL A 131 -3.43 -73.45 -37.08
CA VAL A 131 -4.47 -73.08 -38.06
C VAL A 131 -5.83 -73.08 -37.35
N SER A 132 -6.59 -72.01 -37.53
CA SER A 132 -7.88 -71.80 -36.85
C SER A 132 -8.91 -71.17 -37.77
N ASN A 133 -10.19 -71.53 -37.56
CA ASN A 133 -11.30 -70.88 -38.26
C ASN A 133 -11.63 -69.48 -37.68
N ASP A 134 -11.14 -69.18 -36.46
CA ASP A 134 -11.31 -67.86 -35.84
C ASP A 134 -10.51 -66.78 -36.60
N PRO A 135 -11.19 -65.76 -37.17
CA PRO A 135 -10.55 -64.65 -37.86
C PRO A 135 -9.43 -63.97 -37.07
N ARG A 136 -9.60 -63.85 -35.75
CA ARG A 136 -8.75 -63.09 -34.83
C ARG A 136 -7.41 -63.75 -34.52
N LYS A 137 -7.27 -65.04 -34.82
CA LYS A 137 -6.02 -65.79 -34.64
C LYS A 137 -5.06 -65.65 -35.83
N PHE A 138 -5.52 -65.10 -36.94
CA PHE A 138 -4.66 -64.80 -38.08
C PHE A 138 -4.19 -63.34 -37.97
N ALA A 139 -2.90 -63.15 -37.80
CA ALA A 139 -2.30 -61.82 -37.72
C ALA A 139 -1.75 -61.43 -39.08
N GLU A 140 -2.04 -60.20 -39.49
CA GLU A 140 -1.57 -59.59 -40.72
C GLU A 140 -1.02 -58.21 -40.38
N ALA A 141 0.08 -57.83 -41.02
CA ALA A 141 0.59 -56.47 -41.03
C ALA A 141 1.25 -56.17 -42.36
N TRP A 142 1.34 -54.89 -42.66
CA TRP A 142 2.01 -54.35 -43.83
C TRP A 142 3.19 -53.50 -43.40
N TYR A 143 4.17 -53.42 -44.28
CA TYR A 143 5.37 -52.64 -44.05
C TYR A 143 5.85 -52.02 -45.35
N SER A 144 6.56 -50.91 -45.24
CA SER A 144 7.30 -50.34 -46.36
C SER A 144 8.67 -49.85 -45.92
N PHE A 145 9.60 -49.75 -46.86
CA PHE A 145 10.88 -49.08 -46.68
C PHE A 145 11.46 -48.71 -48.05
N ARG A 146 12.35 -47.71 -48.08
CA ARG A 146 13.19 -47.40 -49.22
C ARG A 146 14.44 -48.29 -49.17
N PRO A 147 14.68 -49.17 -50.16
CA PRO A 147 15.84 -50.05 -50.14
C PRO A 147 17.13 -49.22 -50.28
N GLY A 148 18.18 -49.63 -49.56
CA GLY A 148 19.48 -48.98 -49.55
C GLY A 148 20.54 -49.83 -48.83
N PRO A 149 21.75 -49.29 -48.60
CA PRO A 149 22.78 -49.99 -47.85
C PRO A 149 22.26 -50.45 -46.48
N GLY A 150 22.32 -51.76 -46.22
CA GLY A 150 21.86 -52.36 -44.98
C GLY A 150 20.48 -53.04 -45.05
N LEU A 151 19.59 -52.65 -45.97
CA LEU A 151 18.30 -53.32 -46.17
C LEU A 151 17.77 -53.16 -47.61
N SER A 152 17.55 -54.29 -48.27
CA SER A 152 17.02 -54.43 -49.62
C SER A 152 16.04 -55.61 -49.70
N LEU A 153 15.44 -55.84 -50.86
CA LEU A 153 14.57 -57.00 -51.08
C LEU A 153 15.33 -58.33 -50.92
N ASP A 154 16.61 -58.38 -51.27
CA ASP A 154 17.43 -59.61 -51.27
C ASP A 154 17.87 -60.03 -49.86
N ASN A 155 18.15 -59.06 -48.99
CA ASN A 155 18.61 -59.30 -47.61
C ASN A 155 17.52 -59.10 -46.54
N LEU A 156 16.24 -59.13 -46.95
CA LEU A 156 15.10 -58.97 -46.05
C LEU A 156 15.20 -59.95 -44.85
N PRO A 157 15.02 -59.49 -43.59
CA PRO A 157 15.31 -60.27 -42.39
C PRO A 157 14.21 -61.31 -42.06
N VAL A 158 13.78 -62.10 -43.03
CA VAL A 158 12.72 -63.12 -42.90
C VAL A 158 13.17 -64.37 -42.13
N ALA A 159 14.48 -64.62 -42.06
CA ALA A 159 15.09 -65.64 -41.22
C ALA A 159 16.27 -65.06 -40.42
N GLU A 160 16.77 -65.81 -39.44
CA GLU A 160 18.10 -65.57 -38.87
C GLU A 160 19.13 -65.72 -39.98
N SER A 161 19.95 -64.69 -40.24
CA SER A 161 21.02 -64.75 -41.24
C SER A 161 22.31 -65.22 -40.56
N THR A 162 22.98 -66.18 -41.20
CA THR A 162 24.32 -66.65 -40.82
C THR A 162 25.41 -66.16 -41.79
N ALA A 163 25.03 -65.37 -42.80
CA ALA A 163 25.95 -64.90 -43.85
C ALA A 163 26.74 -63.67 -43.40
N VAL A 164 28.07 -63.73 -43.53
CA VAL A 164 29.03 -62.65 -43.20
C VAL A 164 29.29 -61.73 -44.42
N ARG A 165 28.84 -62.11 -45.63
CA ARG A 165 29.00 -61.33 -46.87
C ARG A 165 27.65 -60.92 -47.46
N PRO A 166 27.59 -59.81 -48.22
CA PRO A 166 26.40 -59.45 -49.00
C PRO A 166 26.04 -60.60 -49.96
N PRO A 167 24.75 -60.98 -50.07
CA PRO A 167 24.32 -61.95 -51.07
C PRO A 167 24.51 -61.36 -52.48
N ALA A 168 24.79 -62.23 -53.47
CA ALA A 168 24.74 -61.82 -54.88
C ALA A 168 23.32 -61.40 -55.26
N GLU A 169 23.18 -60.45 -56.19
CA GLU A 169 21.90 -59.89 -56.58
C GLU A 169 20.91 -60.98 -57.04
N GLY A 170 19.67 -60.95 -56.51
CA GLY A 170 18.65 -61.97 -56.77
C GLY A 170 18.77 -63.26 -55.94
N GLN A 171 19.79 -63.39 -55.08
CA GLN A 171 19.91 -64.50 -54.12
C GLN A 171 19.52 -64.06 -52.70
N SER A 172 18.81 -64.92 -52.00
CA SER A 172 18.38 -64.68 -50.62
C SER A 172 19.52 -64.83 -49.62
N ALA A 173 19.69 -63.84 -48.72
CA ALA A 173 20.56 -63.97 -47.54
C ALA A 173 19.91 -64.74 -46.36
N ALA A 174 18.67 -65.18 -46.48
CA ALA A 174 17.91 -65.77 -45.38
C ALA A 174 18.25 -67.26 -45.17
N GLN A 175 19.42 -67.55 -44.61
CA GLN A 175 19.86 -68.92 -44.24
C GLN A 175 19.78 -69.14 -42.72
N GLY A 176 18.68 -69.75 -42.25
CA GLY A 176 18.54 -70.09 -40.82
C GLY A 176 17.09 -70.32 -40.36
N ARG A 177 16.88 -70.21 -39.04
CA ARG A 177 15.55 -70.34 -38.43
C ARG A 177 14.66 -69.18 -38.88
N ARG A 178 13.44 -69.50 -39.33
CA ARG A 178 12.41 -68.51 -39.71
C ARG A 178 12.10 -67.59 -38.54
N ARG A 179 12.02 -66.28 -38.79
CA ARG A 179 11.58 -65.32 -37.77
C ARG A 179 10.06 -65.38 -37.63
N THR A 180 9.57 -65.10 -36.43
CA THR A 180 8.14 -64.82 -36.21
C THR A 180 7.81 -63.42 -36.74
N MET A 181 6.53 -63.10 -36.91
CA MET A 181 6.08 -61.76 -37.33
C MET A 181 6.61 -60.68 -36.39
N LYS A 182 6.61 -60.94 -35.08
CA LYS A 182 7.21 -60.06 -34.07
C LYS A 182 8.72 -59.92 -34.28
N GLY A 183 9.45 -61.03 -34.45
CA GLY A 183 10.90 -60.99 -34.65
C GLY A 183 11.31 -60.29 -35.96
N PHE A 184 10.47 -60.36 -36.99
CA PHE A 184 10.63 -59.59 -38.22
C PHE A 184 10.38 -58.09 -38.00
N ARG A 185 9.28 -57.73 -37.33
CA ARG A 185 8.99 -56.33 -36.96
C ARG A 185 10.13 -55.70 -36.18
N ASP A 186 10.63 -56.40 -35.16
CA ASP A 186 11.72 -55.92 -34.31
C ASP A 186 12.99 -55.69 -35.14
N ALA A 187 13.32 -56.60 -36.05
CA ALA A 187 14.47 -56.47 -36.96
C ALA A 187 14.34 -55.30 -37.95
N LEU A 188 13.15 -55.14 -38.53
CA LEU A 188 12.86 -54.07 -39.48
C LEU A 188 12.89 -52.70 -38.79
N THR A 189 12.32 -52.61 -37.60
CA THR A 189 12.33 -51.40 -36.77
C THR A 189 13.75 -51.03 -36.36
N GLU A 190 14.57 -52.02 -35.98
CA GLU A 190 15.96 -51.79 -35.61
C GLU A 190 16.82 -51.34 -36.82
N ALA A 191 16.59 -51.92 -38.00
CA ALA A 191 17.20 -51.44 -39.24
C ALA A 191 16.82 -50.00 -39.55
N GLY A 192 15.55 -49.62 -39.37
CA GLY A 192 15.08 -48.24 -39.55
C GLY A 192 15.70 -47.25 -38.56
N LYS A 193 15.99 -47.68 -37.32
CA LYS A 193 16.74 -46.84 -36.35
C LYS A 193 18.21 -46.69 -36.74
N ALA A 194 18.84 -47.79 -37.16
CA ALA A 194 20.25 -47.78 -37.55
C ALA A 194 20.47 -46.97 -38.84
N TYR A 195 19.48 -47.00 -39.74
CA TYR A 195 19.51 -46.38 -41.06
C TYR A 195 18.23 -45.57 -41.31
N PRO A 196 18.16 -44.31 -40.86
CA PRO A 196 16.97 -43.47 -41.02
C PRO A 196 16.52 -43.25 -42.47
N HIS A 197 17.45 -43.34 -43.43
CA HIS A 197 17.18 -43.21 -44.86
C HIS A 197 16.27 -44.32 -45.43
N LEU A 198 16.10 -45.43 -44.70
CA LEU A 198 15.22 -46.52 -45.12
C LEU A 198 13.74 -46.16 -44.97
N GLU A 199 13.37 -45.10 -44.24
CA GLU A 199 11.97 -44.67 -44.06
C GLU A 199 11.01 -45.83 -43.72
N VAL A 200 11.41 -46.66 -42.75
CA VAL A 200 10.67 -47.85 -42.37
C VAL A 200 9.30 -47.48 -41.79
N HIS A 201 8.25 -48.07 -42.34
CA HIS A 201 6.87 -47.95 -41.86
C HIS A 201 6.26 -49.34 -41.58
N TRP A 202 5.40 -49.42 -40.56
CA TRP A 202 4.70 -50.64 -40.16
C TRP A 202 3.25 -50.33 -39.78
N GLU A 203 2.29 -51.05 -40.35
CA GLU A 203 0.87 -50.82 -40.12
C GLU A 203 0.07 -52.14 -40.02
N GLU A 204 -0.91 -52.16 -39.12
CA GLU A 204 -1.81 -53.30 -38.87
C GLU A 204 -3.26 -52.99 -39.27
N ILE A 205 -3.59 -51.71 -39.50
CA ILE A 205 -4.93 -51.23 -39.88
C ILE A 205 -5.02 -51.05 -41.40
N HIS A 206 -6.00 -51.69 -42.03
CA HIS A 206 -6.19 -51.68 -43.49
C HIS A 206 -6.32 -50.27 -44.08
N ASP A 207 -7.18 -49.42 -43.50
CA ASP A 207 -7.48 -48.10 -44.05
C ASP A 207 -6.25 -47.18 -44.00
N ARG A 208 -5.49 -47.25 -42.91
CA ARG A 208 -4.23 -46.51 -42.76
C ARG A 208 -3.14 -46.98 -43.72
N TRP A 209 -3.10 -48.29 -44.01
CA TRP A 209 -2.19 -48.81 -45.02
C TRP A 209 -2.54 -48.32 -46.42
N ILE A 210 -3.84 -48.22 -46.76
CA ILE A 210 -4.31 -47.66 -48.03
C ILE A 210 -3.91 -46.17 -48.15
N GLU A 211 -4.10 -45.39 -47.09
CA GLU A 211 -3.64 -43.98 -47.05
C GLU A 211 -2.12 -43.88 -47.26
N HIS A 212 -1.34 -44.69 -46.55
CA HIS A 212 0.12 -44.73 -46.67
C HIS A 212 0.62 -45.15 -48.06
N LEU A 213 -0.06 -46.10 -48.73
CA LEU A 213 0.24 -46.43 -50.14
C LEU A 213 0.07 -45.21 -51.06
N GLY A 214 -0.97 -44.39 -50.80
CA GLY A 214 -1.17 -43.12 -51.49
C GLY A 214 -0.02 -42.13 -51.28
N ASP A 215 0.48 -42.00 -50.04
CA ASP A 215 1.63 -41.16 -49.71
C ASP A 215 2.93 -41.62 -50.40
N LEU A 216 3.07 -42.93 -50.64
CA LEU A 216 4.18 -43.51 -51.43
C LEU A 216 4.00 -43.36 -52.95
N GLY A 217 2.89 -42.78 -53.41
CA GLY A 217 2.56 -42.64 -54.83
C GLY A 217 2.09 -43.93 -55.50
N LEU A 218 1.68 -44.94 -54.71
CA LEU A 218 1.15 -46.20 -55.21
C LEU A 218 -0.38 -46.21 -55.09
N ASP A 219 -1.09 -45.95 -56.19
CA ASP A 219 -2.56 -45.87 -56.20
C ASP A 219 -3.23 -47.26 -56.14
N PRO A 220 -3.91 -47.62 -55.04
CA PRO A 220 -4.62 -48.89 -54.91
C PRO A 220 -5.85 -48.99 -55.83
N GLU A 221 -6.46 -47.89 -56.25
CA GLU A 221 -7.70 -47.88 -57.05
C GLU A 221 -7.48 -48.49 -58.44
N LEU A 222 -6.29 -48.33 -59.03
CA LEU A 222 -5.91 -48.98 -60.29
C LEU A 222 -6.01 -50.52 -60.20
N PHE A 223 -5.64 -51.09 -59.05
CA PHE A 223 -5.77 -52.53 -58.80
C PHE A 223 -7.23 -52.95 -58.59
N ARG A 224 -8.08 -52.06 -58.07
CA ARG A 224 -9.52 -52.30 -57.92
C ARG A 224 -10.21 -52.42 -59.28
N TYR A 225 -9.92 -51.51 -60.21
CA TYR A 225 -10.45 -51.56 -61.58
C TYR A 225 -10.00 -52.82 -62.33
N GLN A 226 -8.72 -53.18 -62.23
CA GLN A 226 -8.21 -54.38 -62.88
C GLN A 226 -8.89 -55.66 -62.33
N ARG A 227 -9.22 -55.71 -61.04
CA ARG A 227 -9.97 -56.82 -60.47
C ARG A 227 -11.39 -56.91 -61.01
N GLU A 228 -12.10 -55.79 -61.07
CA GLU A 228 -13.50 -55.74 -61.53
C GLU A 228 -13.60 -56.23 -62.97
N MET A 229 -12.69 -55.77 -63.83
CA MET A 229 -12.60 -56.21 -65.23
C MET A 229 -12.24 -57.70 -65.37
N ASN A 230 -11.47 -58.28 -64.45
CA ASN A 230 -11.14 -59.73 -64.43
C ASN A 230 -12.26 -60.61 -63.84
N ALA A 231 -13.23 -60.03 -63.12
CA ALA A 231 -14.35 -60.79 -62.57
C ALA A 231 -15.37 -61.20 -63.65
N ASP A 232 -15.46 -60.41 -64.72
CA ASP A 232 -16.44 -60.59 -65.80
C ASP A 232 -16.07 -61.71 -66.79
N GLU A 233 -14.82 -62.17 -66.83
CA GLU A 233 -14.37 -63.19 -67.81
C GLU A 233 -14.68 -64.65 -67.41
N GLY A 234 -15.05 -64.91 -66.14
CA GLY A 234 -15.02 -66.27 -65.57
C GLY A 234 -16.35 -66.94 -65.19
N GLU A 235 -17.48 -66.24 -65.17
CA GLU A 235 -18.72 -66.75 -64.51
C GLU A 235 -20.02 -66.48 -65.29
N ALA A 236 -19.94 -66.34 -66.61
CA ALA A 236 -21.11 -66.05 -67.47
C ALA A 236 -22.16 -67.18 -67.52
N ALA A 237 -21.79 -68.44 -67.22
CA ALA A 237 -22.69 -69.58 -67.34
C ALA A 237 -23.76 -69.68 -66.22
N GLY A 238 -23.53 -69.06 -65.06
CA GLY A 238 -24.48 -69.08 -63.94
C GLY A 238 -25.63 -68.09 -64.08
N LEU A 239 -25.49 -67.08 -64.96
CA LEU A 239 -26.44 -65.96 -65.07
C LEU A 239 -27.75 -66.31 -65.80
N PHE A 240 -27.81 -67.42 -66.53
CA PHE A 240 -29.00 -67.81 -67.32
C PHE A 240 -29.89 -68.88 -66.66
N ALA A 241 -29.59 -69.31 -65.44
CA ALA A 241 -30.39 -70.30 -64.71
C ALA A 241 -31.54 -69.66 -63.91
N VAL A 242 -32.42 -68.90 -64.59
CA VAL A 242 -33.55 -68.21 -63.94
C VAL A 242 -34.83 -69.06 -64.01
N LYS A 243 -35.55 -69.19 -62.88
CA LYS A 243 -36.71 -70.11 -62.74
C LYS A 243 -38.08 -69.42 -62.86
N LYS A 244 -38.14 -68.08 -62.84
CA LYS A 244 -39.38 -67.29 -62.91
C LYS A 244 -39.22 -66.13 -63.90
N ASP A 245 -40.29 -65.84 -64.63
CA ASP A 245 -40.32 -64.78 -65.65
C ASP A 245 -40.07 -63.37 -65.05
N SER A 246 -40.47 -63.13 -63.79
CA SER A 246 -40.17 -61.88 -63.06
C SER A 246 -38.67 -61.63 -62.94
N ASP A 247 -37.92 -62.69 -62.63
CA ASP A 247 -36.48 -62.62 -62.37
C ASP A 247 -35.71 -62.40 -63.69
N PHE A 248 -36.28 -62.87 -64.81
CA PHE A 248 -35.77 -62.57 -66.16
C PHE A 248 -36.04 -61.12 -66.55
N THR A 249 -37.21 -60.58 -66.21
CA THR A 249 -37.51 -59.15 -66.42
C THR A 249 -36.59 -58.25 -65.61
N ASP A 250 -36.31 -58.59 -64.34
CA ASP A 250 -35.35 -57.87 -63.51
C ASP A 250 -33.92 -57.98 -64.04
N LEU A 251 -33.53 -59.15 -64.58
CA LEU A 251 -32.24 -59.34 -65.23
C LEU A 251 -32.09 -58.45 -66.48
N LEU A 252 -33.13 -58.38 -67.33
CA LEU A 252 -33.15 -57.51 -68.50
C LEU A 252 -33.16 -56.03 -68.13
N LEU A 253 -33.96 -55.64 -67.12
CA LEU A 253 -33.98 -54.27 -66.62
C LEU A 253 -32.62 -53.89 -66.04
N ARG A 254 -31.94 -54.78 -65.33
CA ARG A 254 -30.62 -54.52 -64.77
C ARG A 254 -29.50 -54.52 -65.82
N ALA A 255 -29.70 -55.20 -66.95
CA ALA A 255 -28.77 -55.20 -68.09
C ALA A 255 -28.96 -53.99 -69.02
N VAL A 256 -30.17 -53.44 -69.11
CA VAL A 256 -30.52 -52.32 -69.99
C VAL A 256 -30.55 -50.98 -69.24
N THR A 257 -30.78 -51.00 -67.92
CA THR A 257 -30.78 -49.79 -67.08
C THR A 257 -29.40 -49.62 -66.50
N ASP A 258 -28.77 -48.50 -66.82
CA ASP A 258 -27.52 -48.11 -66.20
C ASP A 258 -27.77 -47.78 -64.72
N THR A 259 -27.42 -48.70 -63.81
CA THR A 259 -27.66 -48.53 -62.36
C THR A 259 -26.95 -47.30 -61.79
N ARG A 260 -25.98 -46.74 -62.53
CA ARG A 260 -25.27 -45.50 -62.19
C ARG A 260 -26.21 -44.29 -62.03
N ASP A 261 -27.28 -44.19 -62.82
CA ASP A 261 -28.21 -43.06 -62.76
C ASP A 261 -29.34 -43.26 -61.73
N THR A 262 -29.70 -44.49 -61.42
CA THR A 262 -30.80 -44.79 -60.47
C THR A 262 -30.34 -44.87 -59.02
N ASP A 263 -29.12 -45.35 -58.76
CA ASP A 263 -28.58 -45.45 -57.41
C ASP A 263 -28.29 -44.05 -56.84
N GLY A 264 -27.75 -43.16 -57.66
CA GLY A 264 -27.54 -41.75 -57.29
C GLY A 264 -28.84 -41.04 -56.91
N LEU A 265 -29.93 -41.30 -57.64
CA LEU A 265 -31.25 -40.74 -57.32
C LEU A 265 -31.84 -41.34 -56.04
N ALA A 266 -31.72 -42.65 -55.83
CA ALA A 266 -32.18 -43.32 -54.63
C ALA A 266 -31.43 -42.83 -53.38
N ASP A 267 -30.12 -42.65 -53.46
CA ASP A 267 -29.30 -42.08 -52.38
C ASP A 267 -29.63 -40.61 -52.12
N LEU A 268 -29.91 -39.84 -53.17
CA LEU A 268 -30.32 -38.45 -53.03
C LEU A 268 -31.68 -38.34 -52.32
N VAL A 269 -32.67 -39.14 -52.73
CA VAL A 269 -34.01 -39.17 -52.13
C VAL A 269 -33.95 -39.71 -50.69
N SER A 270 -33.20 -40.78 -50.44
CA SER A 270 -32.97 -41.31 -49.10
C SER A 270 -32.25 -40.28 -48.21
N GLY A 271 -31.26 -39.58 -48.76
CA GLY A 271 -30.56 -38.49 -48.10
C GLY A 271 -31.47 -37.31 -47.76
N PHE A 272 -32.34 -36.89 -48.68
CA PHE A 272 -33.35 -35.87 -48.42
C PHE A 272 -34.39 -36.33 -47.42
N GLY A 273 -34.84 -37.59 -47.49
CA GLY A 273 -35.76 -38.20 -46.53
C GLY A 273 -35.19 -38.21 -45.11
N ASN A 274 -33.92 -38.61 -44.95
CA ASN A 274 -33.23 -38.58 -43.66
C ASN A 274 -33.02 -37.14 -43.14
N LYS A 275 -32.66 -36.20 -44.02
CA LYS A 275 -32.51 -34.78 -43.64
C LYS A 275 -33.84 -34.14 -43.25
N LEU A 276 -34.92 -34.42 -43.97
CA LEU A 276 -36.27 -33.94 -43.67
C LEU A 276 -36.81 -34.57 -42.38
N GLY A 277 -36.61 -35.88 -42.19
CA GLY A 277 -37.00 -36.59 -40.98
C GLY A 277 -36.35 -36.02 -39.72
N ARG A 278 -35.07 -35.60 -39.82
CA ARG A 278 -34.33 -34.99 -38.72
C ARG A 278 -34.48 -33.47 -38.61
N ARG A 279 -35.17 -32.81 -39.55
CA ARG A 279 -35.28 -31.34 -39.57
C ARG A 279 -35.94 -30.79 -38.31
N ALA A 280 -37.00 -31.43 -37.83
CA ALA A 280 -37.69 -31.00 -36.62
C ALA A 280 -36.78 -31.11 -35.38
N GLU A 281 -36.04 -32.22 -35.26
CA GLU A 281 -35.08 -32.44 -34.18
C GLU A 281 -33.93 -31.42 -34.24
N LEU A 282 -33.34 -31.18 -35.42
CA LEU A 282 -32.25 -30.22 -35.59
C LEU A 282 -32.68 -28.77 -35.34
N ILE A 283 -33.91 -28.40 -35.68
CA ILE A 283 -34.47 -27.09 -35.34
C ILE A 283 -34.67 -26.99 -33.83
N ALA A 284 -35.22 -28.01 -33.19
CA ALA A 284 -35.38 -28.04 -31.74
C ALA A 284 -34.03 -27.96 -31.00
N GLU A 285 -33.01 -28.67 -31.49
CA GLU A 285 -31.65 -28.63 -30.95
C GLU A 285 -31.01 -27.26 -31.16
N ARG A 286 -31.16 -26.64 -32.34
CA ARG A 286 -30.70 -25.28 -32.60
C ARG A 286 -31.38 -24.28 -31.67
N ASP A 287 -32.70 -24.35 -31.52
CA ASP A 287 -33.47 -23.40 -30.71
C ASP A 287 -33.15 -23.58 -29.22
N PHE A 288 -32.97 -24.82 -28.76
CA PHE A 288 -32.50 -25.13 -27.42
C PHE A 288 -31.09 -24.57 -27.19
N THR A 289 -30.17 -24.77 -28.14
CA THR A 289 -28.78 -24.29 -28.02
C THR A 289 -28.74 -22.77 -28.01
N ALA A 290 -29.47 -22.12 -28.92
CA ALA A 290 -29.58 -20.66 -28.97
C ALA A 290 -30.17 -20.09 -27.66
N GLY A 291 -31.27 -20.66 -27.17
CA GLY A 291 -31.86 -20.26 -25.89
C GLY A 291 -30.93 -20.50 -24.69
N SER A 292 -30.16 -21.59 -24.72
CA SER A 292 -29.17 -21.90 -23.68
C SER A 292 -28.01 -20.89 -23.70
N VAL A 293 -27.53 -20.49 -24.88
CA VAL A 293 -26.50 -19.46 -25.03
C VAL A 293 -26.97 -18.13 -24.48
N ASP A 294 -28.22 -17.71 -24.77
CA ASP A 294 -28.78 -16.47 -24.22
C ASP A 294 -28.85 -16.49 -22.69
N LEU A 295 -29.30 -17.61 -22.10
CA LEU A 295 -29.36 -17.77 -20.64
C LEU A 295 -27.95 -17.78 -20.01
N LEU A 296 -26.99 -18.47 -20.62
CA LEU A 296 -25.61 -18.47 -20.18
C LEU A 296 -24.98 -17.07 -20.28
N GLY A 297 -25.29 -16.31 -21.35
CA GLY A 297 -24.88 -14.92 -21.50
C GLY A 297 -25.32 -14.05 -20.32
N ARG A 298 -26.59 -14.17 -19.90
CA ARG A 298 -27.11 -13.46 -18.71
C ARG A 298 -26.38 -13.86 -17.42
N ILE A 299 -26.01 -15.13 -17.28
CA ILE A 299 -25.25 -15.61 -16.12
C ILE A 299 -23.83 -15.03 -16.12
N VAL A 300 -23.18 -14.97 -17.29
CA VAL A 300 -21.85 -14.36 -17.44
C VAL A 300 -21.89 -12.88 -17.08
N GLU A 301 -22.84 -12.12 -17.62
CA GLU A 301 -23.01 -10.70 -17.29
C GLU A 301 -23.25 -10.46 -15.79
N ALA A 302 -24.11 -11.28 -15.17
CA ALA A 302 -24.37 -11.21 -13.73
C ALA A 302 -23.13 -11.58 -12.90
N ALA A 303 -22.36 -12.58 -13.33
CA ALA A 303 -21.12 -12.98 -12.68
C ALA A 303 -20.05 -11.88 -12.76
N GLU A 304 -19.93 -11.22 -13.91
CA GLU A 304 -19.04 -10.08 -14.09
C GLU A 304 -19.47 -8.89 -13.22
N ALA A 305 -20.76 -8.54 -13.21
CA ALA A 305 -21.29 -7.47 -12.37
C ALA A 305 -21.03 -7.75 -10.90
N ARG A 306 -21.21 -9.01 -10.46
CA ARG A 306 -20.89 -9.46 -9.11
C ARG A 306 -19.39 -9.35 -8.81
N SER A 307 -18.52 -9.74 -9.74
CA SER A 307 -17.06 -9.61 -9.57
C SER A 307 -16.66 -8.15 -9.39
N ARG A 308 -17.13 -7.26 -10.29
CA ARG A 308 -16.88 -5.82 -10.20
C ARG A 308 -17.37 -5.23 -8.88
N ALA A 309 -18.57 -5.59 -8.43
CA ALA A 309 -19.10 -5.13 -7.15
C ALA A 309 -18.24 -5.62 -5.96
N ARG A 310 -17.75 -6.86 -6.02
CA ARG A 310 -16.86 -7.43 -4.99
C ARG A 310 -15.51 -6.74 -4.94
N ASP A 311 -14.93 -6.40 -6.09
CA ASP A 311 -13.66 -5.68 -6.16
C ASP A 311 -13.79 -4.26 -5.62
N ILE A 312 -14.87 -3.55 -5.97
CA ILE A 312 -15.19 -2.23 -5.44
C ILE A 312 -15.38 -2.29 -3.92
N HIS A 313 -16.15 -3.26 -3.43
CA HIS A 313 -16.40 -3.45 -2.00
C HIS A 313 -15.11 -3.73 -1.23
N THR A 314 -14.29 -4.67 -1.71
CA THR A 314 -13.00 -5.01 -1.10
C THR A 314 -12.05 -3.81 -1.11
N GLY A 315 -12.02 -3.03 -2.19
CA GLY A 315 -11.27 -1.78 -2.27
C GLY A 315 -11.74 -0.73 -1.28
N ALA A 316 -13.06 -0.55 -1.14
CA ALA A 316 -13.64 0.36 -0.16
C ALA A 316 -13.33 -0.07 1.28
N GLU A 317 -13.46 -1.36 1.60
CA GLU A 317 -13.14 -1.91 2.92
C GLU A 317 -11.67 -1.66 3.31
N ARG A 318 -10.73 -1.90 2.38
CA ARG A 318 -9.30 -1.61 2.59
C ARG A 318 -9.05 -0.12 2.84
N ARG A 319 -9.67 0.78 2.08
CA ARG A 319 -9.57 2.24 2.28
C ARG A 319 -10.13 2.66 3.64
N THR A 320 -11.32 2.16 4.01
CA THR A 320 -11.96 2.45 5.30
C THR A 320 -11.10 1.96 6.47
N ARG A 321 -10.57 0.74 6.41
CA ARG A 321 -9.67 0.19 7.44
C ARG A 321 -8.40 1.02 7.58
N THR A 322 -7.83 1.46 6.47
CA THR A 322 -6.63 2.33 6.47
C THR A 322 -6.94 3.70 7.06
N LEU A 323 -8.06 4.31 6.70
CA LEU A 323 -8.51 5.59 7.24
C LEU A 323 -8.77 5.49 8.75
N ALA A 324 -9.48 4.45 9.20
CA ALA A 324 -9.76 4.22 10.62
C ALA A 324 -8.46 4.09 11.45
N ARG A 325 -7.46 3.37 10.94
CA ARG A 325 -6.13 3.26 11.59
C ARG A 325 -5.43 4.62 11.66
N ARG A 326 -5.43 5.40 10.58
CA ARG A 326 -4.83 6.74 10.54
C ARG A 326 -5.51 7.70 11.51
N LEU A 327 -6.85 7.71 11.53
CA LEU A 327 -7.63 8.54 12.46
C LEU A 327 -7.39 8.13 13.91
N SER A 328 -7.31 6.83 14.20
CA SER A 328 -7.02 6.33 15.55
C SER A 328 -5.62 6.74 16.01
N ALA A 329 -4.61 6.56 15.16
CA ALA A 329 -3.24 6.98 15.45
C ALA A 329 -3.15 8.51 15.66
N ARG A 330 -3.83 9.29 14.82
CA ARG A 330 -3.89 10.75 14.99
C ARG A 330 -4.62 11.13 16.27
N GLY A 331 -5.71 10.45 16.62
CA GLY A 331 -6.45 10.67 17.85
C GLY A 331 -5.59 10.45 19.10
N VAL A 332 -4.73 9.42 19.11
CA VAL A 332 -3.76 9.21 20.20
C VAL A 332 -2.76 10.36 20.28
N GLN A 333 -2.19 10.79 19.15
CA GLN A 333 -1.24 11.92 19.12
C GLN A 333 -1.88 13.23 19.61
N GLU A 334 -3.11 13.52 19.18
CA GLU A 334 -3.81 14.74 19.61
C GLU A 334 -4.19 14.70 21.09
N ARG A 335 -4.54 13.53 21.65
CA ARG A 335 -4.76 13.39 23.10
C ARG A 335 -3.49 13.68 23.91
N VAL A 336 -2.33 13.20 23.44
CA VAL A 336 -1.04 13.50 24.09
C VAL A 336 -0.74 15.00 24.04
N ARG A 337 -0.95 15.64 22.87
CA ARG A 337 -0.77 17.09 22.73
C ARG A 337 -1.72 17.89 23.61
N ALA A 338 -2.99 17.47 23.69
CA ALA A 338 -3.97 18.11 24.55
C ALA A 338 -3.59 17.98 26.04
N ALA A 339 -3.08 16.83 26.46
CA ALA A 339 -2.59 16.62 27.82
C ALA A 339 -1.36 17.50 28.14
N ASP A 340 -0.38 17.59 27.22
CA ASP A 340 0.77 18.48 27.37
C ASP A 340 0.34 19.95 27.46
N LEU A 341 -0.58 20.38 26.59
CA LEU A 341 -1.10 21.75 26.62
C LEU A 341 -1.86 22.04 27.92
N ALA A 342 -2.69 21.10 28.39
CA ALA A 342 -3.38 21.24 29.67
C ALA A 342 -2.38 21.39 30.83
N GLN A 343 -1.32 20.57 30.85
CA GLN A 343 -0.27 20.68 31.86
C GLN A 343 0.45 22.04 31.81
N ARG A 344 0.73 22.56 30.62
CA ARG A 344 1.32 23.89 30.44
C ARG A 344 0.39 24.99 30.94
N VAL A 345 -0.91 24.91 30.66
CA VAL A 345 -1.92 25.86 31.16
C VAL A 345 -1.96 25.85 32.69
N THR A 346 -1.99 24.66 33.31
CA THR A 346 -1.95 24.53 34.77
C THR A 346 -0.67 25.10 35.36
N THR A 347 0.49 24.80 34.76
CA THR A 347 1.78 25.33 35.20
C THR A 347 1.85 26.86 35.07
N ALA A 348 1.33 27.41 33.97
CA ALA A 348 1.24 28.84 33.76
C ALA A 348 0.31 29.52 34.78
N ALA A 349 -0.83 28.90 35.11
CA ALA A 349 -1.73 29.41 36.13
C ALA A 349 -1.04 29.49 37.50
N TYR A 350 -0.34 28.42 37.91
CA TYR A 350 0.46 28.44 39.15
C TYR A 350 1.53 29.54 39.14
N ALA A 351 2.24 29.71 38.01
CA ALA A 351 3.24 30.76 37.87
C ALA A 351 2.65 32.16 38.02
N VAL A 352 1.47 32.41 37.43
CA VAL A 352 0.75 33.68 37.59
C VAL A 352 0.35 33.90 39.04
N THR A 353 -0.26 32.92 39.70
CA THR A 353 -0.66 33.04 41.12
C THR A 353 0.55 33.30 42.02
N HIS A 354 1.68 32.62 41.78
CA HIS A 354 2.92 32.88 42.52
C HIS A 354 3.47 34.28 42.27
N ALA A 355 3.44 34.76 41.04
CA ALA A 355 3.87 36.12 40.70
C ALA A 355 2.96 37.18 41.33
N GLU A 356 1.64 36.96 41.34
CA GLU A 356 0.67 37.84 42.01
C GLU A 356 0.89 37.90 43.52
N ALA A 357 1.07 36.76 44.18
CA ALA A 357 1.39 36.71 45.60
C ALA A 357 2.73 37.39 45.92
N GLY A 358 3.74 37.23 45.06
CA GLY A 358 5.02 37.93 45.16
C GLY A 358 4.87 39.45 45.00
N ARG A 359 4.05 39.89 44.05
CA ARG A 359 3.72 41.31 43.83
C ARG A 359 2.96 41.89 45.03
N GLU A 360 1.96 41.20 45.56
CA GLU A 360 1.19 41.63 46.72
C GLU A 360 2.07 41.77 47.96
N ARG A 361 2.93 40.77 48.23
CA ARG A 361 3.92 40.87 49.30
C ARG A 361 4.85 42.07 49.13
N SER A 362 5.35 42.30 47.91
CA SER A 362 6.21 43.45 47.61
C SER A 362 5.46 44.77 47.81
N ALA A 363 4.18 44.84 47.43
CA ALA A 363 3.35 46.02 47.64
C ALA A 363 3.10 46.29 49.13
N LEU A 364 2.85 45.26 49.94
CA LEU A 364 2.73 45.39 51.41
C LEU A 364 4.02 45.90 52.04
N ILE A 365 5.18 45.36 51.63
CA ILE A 365 6.48 45.84 52.11
C ILE A 365 6.70 47.30 51.72
N ALA A 366 6.40 47.67 50.47
CA ALA A 366 6.54 49.05 50.01
C ALA A 366 5.61 50.01 50.78
N ALA A 367 4.37 49.60 51.06
CA ALA A 367 3.42 50.38 51.85
C ALA A 367 3.90 50.57 53.30
N GLU A 368 4.41 49.52 53.94
CA GLU A 368 4.98 49.59 55.30
C GLU A 368 6.22 50.50 55.35
N LEU A 369 7.11 50.40 54.36
CA LEU A 369 8.27 51.29 54.25
C LEU A 369 7.84 52.75 54.05
N ALA A 370 6.84 53.00 53.20
CA ALA A 370 6.29 54.34 52.99
C ALA A 370 5.66 54.90 54.26
N TYR A 371 4.90 54.08 55.01
CA TYR A 371 4.33 54.43 56.30
C TYR A 371 5.42 54.82 57.30
N ARG A 372 6.43 53.96 57.51
CA ARG A 372 7.54 54.25 58.42
C ARG A 372 8.30 55.51 58.03
N HIS A 373 8.57 55.70 56.75
CA HIS A 373 9.24 56.91 56.27
C HIS A 373 8.40 58.15 56.56
N ALA A 374 7.09 58.12 56.31
CA ALA A 374 6.18 59.21 56.63
C ALA A 374 6.10 59.47 58.16
N SER A 375 6.05 58.43 58.99
CA SER A 375 6.03 58.57 60.46
C SER A 375 7.33 59.18 60.99
N LEU A 376 8.49 58.76 60.48
CA LEU A 376 9.78 59.35 60.86
C LEU A 376 9.89 60.81 60.40
N ALA A 377 9.45 61.11 59.17
CA ALA A 377 9.41 62.47 58.65
C ALA A 377 8.49 63.37 59.50
N LEU A 378 7.31 62.85 59.91
CA LEU A 378 6.40 63.56 60.81
C LEU A 378 7.05 63.81 62.17
N ALA A 379 7.65 62.79 62.81
CA ALA A 379 8.31 62.96 64.10
C ALA A 379 9.47 63.98 64.03
N ALA A 380 10.24 63.96 62.94
CA ALA A 380 11.30 64.95 62.69
C ALA A 380 10.70 66.37 62.52
N ALA A 381 9.62 66.49 61.76
CA ALA A 381 8.91 67.75 61.57
C ALA A 381 8.32 68.28 62.89
N GLU A 382 7.68 67.44 63.69
CA GLU A 382 7.15 67.80 65.02
C GLU A 382 8.26 68.27 65.97
N LYS A 383 9.40 67.57 66.00
CA LYS A 383 10.57 67.98 66.78
C LYS A 383 11.09 69.35 66.33
N SER A 384 11.18 69.57 65.01
CA SER A 384 11.60 70.85 64.44
C SER A 384 10.60 71.98 64.78
N ALA A 385 9.30 71.71 64.69
CA ALA A 385 8.25 72.66 65.03
C ALA A 385 8.25 73.00 66.53
N ALA A 386 8.49 72.01 67.40
CA ALA A 386 8.63 72.24 68.83
C ALA A 386 9.87 73.09 69.16
N ALA A 387 11.00 72.86 68.48
CA ALA A 387 12.19 73.69 68.61
C ALA A 387 11.92 75.14 68.15
N GLN A 388 11.33 75.32 66.98
CA GLN A 388 10.92 76.63 66.45
C GLN A 388 9.94 77.36 67.38
N LYS A 389 9.00 76.63 68.00
CA LYS A 389 8.08 77.21 68.99
C LYS A 389 8.81 77.68 70.25
N ARG A 390 9.81 76.94 70.73
CA ARG A 390 10.66 77.36 71.87
C ARG A 390 11.47 78.59 71.51
N GLU A 391 12.14 78.58 70.36
CA GLU A 391 12.90 79.72 69.85
C GLU A 391 12.03 80.97 69.71
N LEU A 392 10.79 80.83 69.21
CA LEU A 392 9.82 81.92 69.14
C LEU A 392 9.43 82.43 70.53
N VAL A 393 9.22 81.55 71.51
CA VAL A 393 8.92 81.96 72.89
C VAL A 393 10.12 82.69 73.50
N GLU A 394 11.32 82.15 73.36
CA GLU A 394 12.56 82.80 73.82
C GLU A 394 12.74 84.17 73.18
N ALA A 395 12.58 84.29 71.86
CA ALA A 395 12.63 85.56 71.15
C ALA A 395 11.57 86.56 71.64
N ARG A 396 10.33 86.10 71.91
CA ARG A 396 9.27 86.94 72.49
C ARG A 396 9.59 87.38 73.90
N THR A 397 10.12 86.49 74.74
CA THR A 397 10.54 86.85 76.11
C THR A 397 11.67 87.86 76.08
N LEU A 398 12.67 87.67 75.22
CA LEU A 398 13.75 88.62 75.01
C LEU A 398 13.23 89.98 74.54
N HIS A 399 12.31 89.99 73.56
CA HIS A 399 11.68 91.22 73.09
C HIS A 399 10.92 91.94 74.22
N SER A 400 10.14 91.21 75.02
CA SER A 400 9.43 91.78 76.18
C SER A 400 10.39 92.32 77.24
N ALA A 401 11.53 91.64 77.47
CA ALA A 401 12.57 92.11 78.39
C ALA A 401 13.22 93.40 77.87
N TRP A 402 13.48 93.51 76.57
CA TRP A 402 13.95 94.76 75.94
C TRP A 402 12.96 95.91 76.06
N GLN A 403 11.66 95.64 75.86
CA GLN A 403 10.62 96.66 76.07
C GLN A 403 10.56 97.12 77.54
N ALA A 404 10.68 96.19 78.49
CA ALA A 404 10.69 96.50 79.91
C ALA A 404 11.98 97.19 80.38
N ALA A 405 13.11 96.98 79.69
CA ALA A 405 14.39 97.57 80.06
C ALA A 405 14.33 99.10 80.11
N GLU A 406 13.60 99.74 79.19
CA GLU A 406 13.44 101.20 79.19
C GLU A 406 12.68 101.68 80.44
N ALA A 407 11.62 100.98 80.83
CA ALA A 407 10.88 101.29 82.06
C ALA A 407 11.73 101.06 83.33
N VAL A 408 12.52 99.99 83.38
CA VAL A 408 13.45 99.70 84.48
C VAL A 408 14.55 100.75 84.56
N LEU A 409 15.12 101.19 83.43
CA LEU A 409 16.11 102.27 83.39
C LEU A 409 15.50 103.60 83.83
N ARG A 410 14.28 103.93 83.40
CA ARG A 410 13.53 105.11 83.88
C ARG A 410 13.31 105.04 85.40
N HIS A 411 12.91 103.89 85.92
CA HIS A 411 12.72 103.67 87.35
C HIS A 411 14.03 103.82 88.13
N ARG A 412 15.14 103.22 87.66
CA ARG A 412 16.48 103.40 88.28
C ARG A 412 16.91 104.87 88.27
N ALA A 413 16.80 105.56 87.14
CA ALA A 413 17.12 106.98 87.05
C ALA A 413 16.21 107.86 87.94
N ALA A 414 14.95 107.45 88.16
CA ALA A 414 14.07 108.09 89.14
C ALA A 414 14.51 107.79 90.57
N ALA A 415 14.85 106.55 90.91
CA ALA A 415 15.37 106.16 92.22
C ALA A 415 16.69 106.87 92.56
N ASP A 416 17.63 106.96 91.61
CA ASP A 416 18.89 107.71 91.77
C ASP A 416 18.66 109.22 91.93
N ARG A 417 17.61 109.76 91.30
CA ARG A 417 17.18 111.14 91.53
C ARG A 417 16.60 111.32 92.93
N ILE A 418 15.73 110.42 93.38
CA ILE A 418 15.17 110.44 94.73
C ILE A 418 16.29 110.35 95.77
N ALA A 419 17.26 109.44 95.60
CA ALA A 419 18.40 109.30 96.49
C ALA A 419 19.26 110.57 96.56
N ARG A 420 19.56 111.19 95.41
CA ARG A 420 20.28 112.48 95.35
C ARG A 420 19.52 113.61 96.04
N VAL A 421 18.22 113.72 95.77
CA VAL A 421 17.37 114.74 96.41
C VAL A 421 17.29 114.52 97.92
N ALA A 422 17.15 113.27 98.38
CA ALA A 422 17.14 112.95 99.80
C ALA A 422 18.47 113.31 100.48
N SER A 423 19.62 113.03 99.84
CA SER A 423 20.94 113.46 100.33
C SER A 423 21.05 114.98 100.41
N ALA A 424 20.61 115.69 99.36
CA ALA A 424 20.63 117.16 99.34
C ALA A 424 19.70 117.77 100.41
N ILE A 425 18.54 117.15 100.68
CA ILE A 425 17.65 117.56 101.77
C ILE A 425 18.33 117.34 103.12
N GLN A 426 18.98 116.19 103.36
CA GLN A 426 19.71 115.95 104.61
C GLN A 426 20.86 116.96 104.81
N GLU A 427 21.60 117.30 103.76
CA GLU A 427 22.64 118.33 103.81
C GLU A 427 22.03 119.71 104.13
N ALA A 428 20.94 120.09 103.44
CA ALA A 428 20.24 121.34 103.70
C ALA A 428 19.65 121.41 105.13
N GLU A 429 19.12 120.30 105.66
CA GLU A 429 18.67 120.21 107.04
C GLU A 429 19.82 120.37 108.04
N ARG A 430 21.00 119.81 107.72
CA ARG A 430 22.20 119.93 108.54
C ARG A 430 22.76 121.35 108.54
N ASP A 431 22.76 122.03 107.39
CA ASP A 431 23.17 123.43 107.28
C ASP A 431 22.17 124.39 107.94
N ALA A 432 20.88 124.07 107.89
CA ALA A 432 19.83 124.85 108.54
C ALA A 432 19.74 124.63 110.07
N ALA A 433 20.27 123.50 110.59
CA ALA A 433 20.23 123.15 112.00
C ALA A 433 20.78 124.24 112.96
N PRO A 434 21.94 124.87 112.73
CA PRO A 434 22.44 125.94 113.60
C PRO A 434 21.57 127.20 113.55
N ALA A 435 21.01 127.56 112.39
CA ALA A 435 20.10 128.69 112.26
C ALA A 435 18.77 128.45 113.01
N LEU A 436 18.23 127.23 112.92
CA LEU A 436 17.03 126.83 113.67
C LEU A 436 17.29 126.78 115.18
N ALA A 437 18.45 126.27 115.61
CA ALA A 437 18.85 126.27 117.03
C ALA A 437 19.03 127.69 117.58
N ALA A 438 19.63 128.60 116.80
CA ALA A 438 19.76 130.01 117.17
C ALA A 438 18.41 130.71 117.28
N ARG A 439 17.47 130.45 116.34
CA ARG A 439 16.09 130.94 116.42
C ARG A 439 15.36 130.41 117.65
N ALA A 440 15.49 129.12 117.97
CA ALA A 440 14.87 128.52 119.14
C ALA A 440 15.42 129.15 120.44
N LYS A 441 16.73 129.36 120.52
CA LYS A 441 17.38 130.05 121.65
C LYS A 441 16.88 131.48 121.81
N ALA A 442 16.84 132.25 120.71
CA ALA A 442 16.33 133.63 120.72
C ALA A 442 14.84 133.69 121.14
N ALA A 443 14.02 132.72 120.73
CA ALA A 443 12.63 132.62 121.15
C ALA A 443 12.51 132.33 122.66
N VAL A 444 13.36 131.45 123.21
CA VAL A 444 13.40 131.16 124.66
C VAL A 444 13.88 132.39 125.45
N ASP A 445 14.90 133.09 124.98
CA ASP A 445 15.41 134.30 125.63
C ASP A 445 14.36 135.44 125.65
N LEU A 446 13.62 135.60 124.56
CA LEU A 446 12.51 136.57 124.47
C LEU A 446 11.37 136.25 125.46
N VAL A 447 10.95 134.98 125.53
CA VAL A 447 9.92 134.54 126.49
C VAL A 447 10.36 134.81 127.92
N ARG A 448 11.64 134.59 128.24
CA ARG A 448 12.19 134.82 129.57
C ARG A 448 12.22 136.32 129.93
N ALA A 449 12.55 137.18 128.97
CA ALA A 449 12.52 138.64 129.16
C ALA A 449 11.09 139.18 129.38
N LEU A 450 10.10 138.67 128.64
CA LEU A 450 8.69 139.06 128.80
C LEU A 450 8.13 138.64 130.16
N HIS A 451 8.54 137.47 130.69
CA HIS A 451 8.12 137.02 132.01
C HIS A 451 8.71 137.87 133.14
N ALA A 452 9.97 138.29 133.03
CA ALA A 452 10.59 139.20 133.99
C ALA A 452 9.94 140.59 133.99
N ALA A 453 9.59 141.11 132.80
CA ALA A 453 8.90 142.40 132.67
C ALA A 453 7.48 142.38 133.29
N ALA A 454 6.76 141.27 133.13
CA ALA A 454 5.44 141.08 133.75
C ALA A 454 5.52 141.09 135.28
N GLY A 455 6.50 140.39 135.87
CA GLY A 455 6.69 140.38 137.33
C GLY A 455 7.08 141.74 137.92
N SER A 456 7.86 142.55 137.20
CA SER A 456 8.19 143.92 137.65
C SER A 456 7.00 144.89 137.58
N ALA A 457 6.07 144.68 136.65
CA ALA A 457 4.88 145.52 136.52
C ALA A 457 3.85 145.23 137.61
N GLU A 458 3.69 143.97 138.02
CA GLU A 458 2.81 143.58 139.14
C GLU A 458 3.29 144.12 140.48
N ALA A 459 4.61 144.13 140.73
CA ALA A 459 5.17 144.71 141.95
C ALA A 459 4.94 146.23 142.05
N LEU A 460 5.08 146.94 140.93
CA LEU A 460 4.88 148.40 140.87
C LEU A 460 3.41 148.79 141.04
N ALA A 461 2.48 147.96 140.55
CA ALA A 461 1.04 148.20 140.69
C ALA A 461 0.58 148.09 142.16
N ASN A 462 1.07 147.10 142.90
CA ASN A 462 0.74 146.95 144.32
C ASN A 462 1.31 148.09 145.18
N GLU A 463 2.50 148.60 144.85
CA GLU A 463 3.15 149.69 145.60
C GLU A 463 2.42 151.04 145.44
N GLU A 464 1.85 151.29 144.26
CA GLU A 464 1.06 152.50 143.98
C GLU A 464 -0.37 152.41 144.56
N GLU A 465 -0.94 151.20 144.70
CA GLU A 465 -2.22 150.98 145.40
C GLU A 465 -2.12 151.31 146.91
N GLU A 466 -1.02 150.91 147.57
CA GLU A 466 -0.78 151.25 148.97
C GLU A 466 -0.57 152.77 149.19
N ARG A 467 0.12 153.45 148.26
CA ARG A 467 0.28 154.92 148.29
C ARG A 467 -1.03 155.67 148.08
N SER A 468 -1.91 155.17 147.22
CA SER A 468 -3.21 155.79 146.97
C SER A 468 -4.11 155.76 148.21
N ALA A 469 -4.12 154.63 148.92
CA ALA A 469 -4.89 154.46 150.16
C ALA A 469 -4.42 155.43 151.27
N ALA A 470 -3.11 155.60 151.44
CA ALA A 470 -2.55 156.53 152.42
C ALA A 470 -2.85 158.01 152.08
N LEU A 471 -2.86 158.37 150.80
CA LEU A 471 -3.15 159.75 150.36
C LEU A 471 -4.64 160.11 150.45
N GLN A 472 -5.55 159.14 150.29
CA GLN A 472 -6.98 159.36 150.51
C GLN A 472 -7.30 159.67 151.98
N GLU A 473 -6.65 158.97 152.92
CA GLU A 473 -6.88 159.18 154.36
C GLU A 473 -6.40 160.58 154.81
N VAL A 474 -5.29 161.08 154.23
CA VAL A 474 -4.77 162.44 154.47
C VAL A 474 -5.62 163.51 153.76
N GLY A 475 -6.19 163.20 152.60
CA GLY A 475 -7.09 164.09 151.88
C GLY A 475 -8.41 164.34 152.62
N GLU A 476 -8.96 163.30 153.26
CA GLU A 476 -10.23 163.42 153.99
C GLU A 476 -10.10 164.16 155.33
N SER A 477 -8.92 164.13 155.97
CA SER A 477 -8.65 164.97 157.15
C SER A 477 -8.44 166.44 156.75
N ALA A 478 -7.67 166.69 155.68
CA ALA A 478 -7.39 168.05 155.19
C ALA A 478 -8.64 168.76 154.63
N TYR A 479 -9.59 168.02 154.03
CA TYR A 479 -10.85 168.61 153.54
C TYR A 479 -11.81 168.99 154.68
N ARG A 480 -11.85 168.20 155.76
CA ARG A 480 -12.67 168.53 156.95
C ARG A 480 -12.10 169.72 157.72
N ASP A 481 -10.78 169.80 157.85
CA ASP A 481 -10.12 170.96 158.44
C ASP A 481 -10.33 172.21 157.58
N SER A 482 -10.24 172.09 156.25
CA SER A 482 -10.49 173.17 155.30
C SER A 482 -11.94 173.69 155.29
N THR A 483 -12.95 172.84 155.52
CA THR A 483 -14.36 173.29 155.55
C THR A 483 -14.71 173.99 156.85
N SER A 484 -14.08 173.61 157.97
CA SER A 484 -14.19 174.33 159.25
C SER A 484 -13.57 175.74 159.17
N ALA A 485 -12.42 175.88 158.48
CA ALA A 485 -11.76 177.18 158.26
C ALA A 485 -12.46 178.06 157.22
N ALA A 486 -13.09 177.46 156.19
CA ALA A 486 -13.70 178.22 155.10
C ALA A 486 -15.05 178.87 155.46
N THR A 487 -15.85 178.30 156.36
CA THR A 487 -17.06 179.02 156.85
C THR A 487 -16.73 180.12 157.86
N GLU A 488 -15.59 180.05 158.56
CA GLU A 488 -15.04 181.15 159.37
C GLU A 488 -14.47 182.29 158.51
N ALA A 489 -13.85 181.98 157.35
CA ALA A 489 -13.33 183.00 156.43
C ALA A 489 -14.42 183.80 155.68
N GLN A 490 -15.66 183.31 155.59
CA GLN A 490 -16.79 184.10 155.05
C GLN A 490 -17.70 184.71 156.16
N ARG A 491 -17.66 184.21 157.41
CA ARG A 491 -18.34 184.83 158.59
C ARG A 491 -17.62 186.03 159.21
N ALA A 492 -16.40 186.38 158.78
CA ALA A 492 -15.64 187.50 159.33
C ALA A 492 -14.93 188.38 158.29
N ARG A 493 -15.54 188.56 157.10
CA ARG A 493 -15.52 189.83 156.34
C ARG A 493 -16.87 189.99 155.63
N SER A 494 -17.74 190.87 156.14
CA SER A 494 -17.75 192.33 155.92
C SER A 494 -18.51 192.71 154.67
#